data_AF-A0A2T0WYH7-F1
#
_entry.id   AF-A0A2T0WYH7-F1
#
_cell.length_a   1.000
_cell.length_b   1.000
_cell.length_c   1.000
_cell.angle_alpha   90.00
_cell.angle_beta   90.00
_cell.angle_gamma   90.00
#
_symmetry.space_group_name_H-M   'P 1'
#
loop_
_entity.id
_entity.type
_entity.pdbx_description
1 polymer ?
#
loop_
_entity_poly.entity_id
_entity_poly.type
_entity_poly.pdbx_seq_one_letter_code
_entity_poly.pdbx_strand_id
1 'polypeptide(L)'
;MGKIPFGILNGVLKGAGNSRENFLSWTSVRTLAEAQLLSKASYLTLAIVPILATLWEEFRHIFVFHWKKIDQDLSAVSSLVLQSQNAPLQGDTEACASGALGELSQQIQVVQSSFGAMNSEFPLTLALGFFASLSIVCGQLIYQTFAPQVLKIYSKSDFVMGKLAQEKEASFAANPSNRQEVESLIEEFIDEYDQLSRKNGMACLYAIILYSVGLAIIIVIIIIQSISVASASGFLLL
;
A
#
# COMPACT_ATOMS: atom_id res chain seq x y z
N MET A 1 -46.65 -4.83 -0.91
CA MET A 1 -45.38 -4.08 -0.88
C MET A 1 -45.16 -3.38 -2.22
N GLY A 2 -45.44 -2.07 -2.31
CA GLY A 2 -45.12 -1.30 -3.50
C GLY A 2 -43.60 -1.12 -3.62
N LYS A 3 -42.99 -1.69 -4.67
CA LYS A 3 -41.57 -1.46 -5.01
C LYS A 3 -41.45 -0.03 -5.50
N ILE A 4 -40.64 0.77 -4.81
CA ILE A 4 -40.27 2.11 -5.29
C ILE A 4 -39.49 1.91 -6.60
N PRO A 5 -39.83 2.59 -7.69
CA PRO A 5 -39.11 2.45 -8.95
C PRO A 5 -37.67 2.93 -8.76
N PHE A 6 -36.71 2.00 -8.93
CA PHE A 6 -35.26 2.21 -8.78
C PHE A 6 -34.71 3.42 -9.56
N GLY A 7 -35.41 3.82 -10.63
CA GLY A 7 -35.03 4.95 -11.48
C GLY A 7 -35.11 6.32 -10.80
N ILE A 8 -36.04 6.52 -9.85
CA ILE A 8 -36.19 7.81 -9.14
C ILE A 8 -34.99 8.02 -8.19
N LEU A 9 -34.59 6.97 -7.48
CA LEU A 9 -33.51 7.03 -6.50
C LEU A 9 -32.16 7.40 -7.16
N ASN A 10 -31.86 6.80 -8.31
CA ASN A 10 -30.61 7.08 -9.04
C ASN A 10 -30.58 8.51 -9.62
N GLY A 11 -31.72 9.06 -10.03
CA GLY A 11 -31.79 10.42 -10.55
C GLY A 11 -31.46 11.47 -9.49
N VAL A 12 -32.07 11.34 -8.31
CA VAL A 12 -31.88 12.27 -7.18
C VAL A 12 -30.46 12.16 -6.60
N LEU A 13 -29.95 10.93 -6.40
CA LEU A 13 -28.60 10.73 -5.86
C LEU A 13 -27.48 11.25 -6.77
N LYS A 14 -27.70 11.30 -8.08
CA LYS A 14 -26.69 11.74 -9.06
C LYS A 14 -26.64 13.26 -9.22
N GLY A 15 -27.72 13.98 -8.86
CA GLY A 15 -27.83 15.44 -9.02
C GLY A 15 -27.25 16.27 -7.86
N ALA A 16 -27.17 15.72 -6.64
CA ALA A 16 -26.81 16.48 -5.44
C ALA A 16 -25.29 16.67 -5.20
N GLY A 17 -24.43 16.27 -6.15
CA GLY A 17 -22.98 16.21 -5.93
C GLY A 17 -22.21 17.45 -6.37
N ASN A 18 -22.26 18.56 -5.62
CA ASN A 18 -21.28 19.64 -5.82
C ASN A 18 -19.90 19.15 -5.32
N SER A 19 -19.09 18.63 -6.24
CA SER A 19 -17.94 17.75 -5.95
C SER A 19 -16.80 18.36 -5.13
N ARG A 20 -16.79 19.68 -4.88
CA ARG A 20 -15.71 20.34 -4.12
C ARG A 20 -15.89 20.31 -2.60
N GLU A 21 -17.11 20.32 -2.07
CA GLU A 21 -17.32 20.32 -0.62
C GLU A 21 -17.19 18.93 0.01
N ASN A 22 -17.20 17.87 -0.80
CA ASN A 22 -17.21 16.49 -0.32
C ASN A 22 -15.81 15.93 0.00
N PHE A 23 -14.73 16.66 -0.32
CA PHE A 23 -13.37 16.14 -0.13
C PHE A 23 -13.02 15.94 1.34
N LEU A 24 -13.59 16.75 2.24
CA LEU A 24 -13.42 16.66 3.70
C LEU A 24 -14.60 15.96 4.40
N SER A 25 -15.28 15.05 3.71
CA SER A 25 -16.38 14.28 4.30
C SER A 25 -15.90 12.96 4.89
N TRP A 26 -16.54 12.51 5.98
CA TRP A 26 -16.34 11.16 6.52
C TRP A 26 -16.65 10.05 5.50
N THR A 27 -17.44 10.36 4.46
CA THR A 27 -17.73 9.44 3.36
C THR A 27 -16.48 9.06 2.59
N SER A 28 -15.59 10.02 2.30
CA SER A 28 -14.31 9.76 1.63
C SER A 28 -13.40 8.90 2.51
N VAL A 29 -13.33 9.21 3.81
CA VAL A 29 -12.56 8.42 4.79
C VAL A 29 -13.10 7.00 4.90
N ARG A 30 -14.43 6.83 4.85
CA ARG A 30 -15.07 5.52 4.85
C ARG A 30 -14.66 4.70 3.64
N THR A 31 -14.66 5.26 2.44
CA THR A 31 -14.21 4.52 1.24
C THR A 31 -12.77 4.02 1.38
N LEU A 32 -11.89 4.83 1.99
CA LEU A 32 -10.52 4.42 2.30
C LEU A 32 -10.47 3.33 3.40
N ALA A 33 -11.29 3.47 4.44
CA ALA A 33 -11.39 2.51 5.54
C ALA A 33 -11.99 1.15 5.10
N GLU A 34 -12.90 1.17 4.12
CA GLU A 34 -13.54 -0.01 3.54
C GLU A 34 -12.61 -0.79 2.60
N ALA A 35 -11.44 -0.26 2.26
CA ALA A 35 -10.39 -1.00 1.58
C ALA A 35 -9.82 -2.08 2.52
N GLN A 36 -10.56 -3.17 2.72
CA GLN A 36 -10.25 -4.25 3.66
C GLN A 36 -8.87 -4.87 3.40
N LEU A 37 -8.44 -4.89 2.14
CA LEU A 37 -7.12 -5.39 1.78
C LEU A 37 -6.01 -4.50 2.37
N LEU A 38 -6.17 -3.18 2.30
CA LEU A 38 -5.18 -2.21 2.79
C LEU A 38 -5.06 -2.28 4.32
N SER A 39 -6.18 -2.37 5.04
CA SER A 39 -6.17 -2.48 6.49
C SER A 39 -5.57 -3.81 6.96
N LYS A 40 -5.98 -4.95 6.37
CA LYS A 40 -5.39 -6.27 6.67
C LYS A 40 -3.89 -6.31 6.38
N ALA A 41 -3.46 -5.78 5.23
CA ALA A 41 -2.04 -5.70 4.88
C ALA A 41 -1.27 -4.81 5.85
N SER A 42 -1.84 -3.69 6.29
CA SER A 42 -1.21 -2.78 7.26
C SER A 42 -1.04 -3.46 8.64
N TYR A 43 -2.05 -4.20 9.11
CA TYR A 43 -1.94 -4.96 10.36
C TYR A 43 -0.89 -6.07 10.29
N LEU A 44 -0.85 -6.82 9.18
CA LEU A 44 0.18 -7.85 8.98
C LEU A 44 1.57 -7.23 8.93
N THR A 45 1.75 -6.11 8.22
CA THR A 45 3.04 -5.43 8.12
C THR A 45 3.50 -4.89 9.47
N LEU A 46 2.59 -4.33 10.29
CA LEU A 46 2.90 -3.89 11.66
C LEU A 46 3.37 -5.02 12.57
N ALA A 47 2.88 -6.25 12.37
CA ALA A 47 3.30 -7.41 13.16
C ALA A 47 4.59 -8.03 12.61
N ILE A 48 4.68 -8.19 11.28
CA ILE A 48 5.76 -8.92 10.61
C ILE A 48 7.05 -8.10 10.61
N VAL A 49 7.00 -6.78 10.35
CA VAL A 49 8.22 -5.98 10.22
C VAL A 49 9.04 -5.96 11.51
N PRO A 50 8.48 -5.77 12.72
CA PRO A 50 9.25 -5.87 13.95
C PRO A 50 9.87 -7.25 14.18
N ILE A 51 9.15 -8.33 13.83
CA ILE A 51 9.69 -9.70 13.92
C ILE A 51 10.84 -9.90 12.93
N LEU A 52 10.71 -9.39 11.70
CA LEU A 52 11.80 -9.42 10.73
C LEU A 52 12.97 -8.56 11.18
N ALA A 53 12.74 -7.42 11.83
CA ALA A 53 13.80 -6.55 12.34
C ALA A 53 14.60 -7.23 13.46
N THR A 54 13.94 -7.99 14.35
CA THR A 54 14.66 -8.76 15.38
C THR A 54 15.42 -9.94 14.79
N LEU A 55 14.83 -10.65 13.81
CA LEU A 55 15.49 -11.75 13.12
C LEU A 55 16.60 -11.27 12.17
N TRP A 56 16.55 -10.03 11.71
CA TRP A 56 17.51 -9.48 10.75
C TRP A 56 18.94 -9.49 11.29
N GLU A 57 19.15 -9.19 12.57
CA GLU A 57 20.50 -9.23 13.15
C GLU A 57 21.08 -10.65 13.13
N GLU A 58 20.26 -11.67 13.42
CA GLU A 58 20.67 -13.08 13.34
C GLU A 58 20.98 -13.50 11.90
N PHE A 59 20.09 -13.15 10.95
CA PHE A 59 20.33 -13.41 9.54
C PHE A 59 21.57 -12.68 9.02
N ARG A 60 21.78 -11.45 9.45
CA ARG A 60 22.95 -10.64 9.10
C ARG A 60 24.23 -11.32 9.60
N HIS A 61 24.26 -11.81 10.83
CA HIS A 61 25.41 -12.55 11.34
C HIS A 61 25.72 -13.80 10.50
N ILE A 62 24.70 -14.61 10.21
CA ILE A 62 24.83 -15.81 9.38
C ILE A 62 25.31 -15.45 7.97
N PHE A 63 24.72 -14.42 7.36
CA PHE A 63 25.03 -13.98 6.01
C PHE A 63 26.45 -13.45 5.91
N VAL A 64 26.85 -12.55 6.83
CA VAL A 64 28.22 -12.01 6.90
C VAL A 64 29.25 -13.13 7.12
N PHE A 65 28.93 -14.12 7.95
CA PHE A 65 29.81 -15.27 8.18
C PHE A 65 30.03 -16.09 6.90
N HIS A 66 28.94 -16.51 6.23
CA HIS A 66 29.03 -17.26 4.98
C HIS A 66 29.70 -16.44 3.87
N TRP A 67 29.43 -15.14 3.83
CA TRP A 67 30.03 -14.23 2.86
C TRP A 67 31.54 -14.12 3.05
N LYS A 68 32.01 -13.94 4.29
CA LYS A 68 33.44 -13.88 4.59
C LYS A 68 34.17 -15.14 4.10
N LYS A 69 33.51 -16.31 4.21
CA LYS A 69 34.04 -17.56 3.68
C LYS A 69 34.11 -17.56 2.16
N ILE A 70 33.03 -17.15 1.49
CA ILE A 70 33.00 -17.05 0.02
C ILE A 70 34.07 -16.09 -0.50
N ASP A 71 34.26 -14.93 0.15
CA ASP A 71 35.27 -13.94 -0.24
C ASP A 71 36.71 -14.47 -0.05
N GLN A 72 36.95 -15.24 1.02
CA GLN A 72 38.21 -15.96 1.20
C GLN A 72 38.45 -17.00 0.11
N ASP A 73 37.44 -17.79 -0.24
CA ASP A 73 37.56 -18.79 -1.32
C ASP A 73 37.76 -18.12 -2.69
N LEU A 74 37.06 -17.00 -2.96
CA LEU A 74 37.19 -16.23 -4.19
C LEU A 74 38.59 -15.60 -4.34
N SER A 75 39.12 -15.02 -3.27
CA SER A 75 40.46 -14.41 -3.28
C SER A 75 41.55 -15.48 -3.45
N ALA A 76 41.36 -16.68 -2.88
CA ALA A 76 42.23 -17.83 -3.14
C ALA A 76 42.21 -18.23 -4.63
N VAL A 77 41.02 -18.35 -5.23
CA VAL A 77 40.88 -18.64 -6.68
C VAL A 77 41.54 -17.55 -7.53
N SER A 78 41.31 -16.27 -7.21
CA SER A 78 41.92 -15.14 -7.91
C SER A 78 43.45 -15.21 -7.86
N SER A 79 44.03 -15.57 -6.71
CA SER A 79 45.47 -15.73 -6.58
C SER A 79 46.03 -16.90 -7.40
N LEU A 80 45.30 -18.01 -7.50
CA LEU A 80 45.66 -19.16 -8.36
C LEU A 80 45.58 -18.80 -9.84
N VAL A 81 44.58 -18.01 -10.25
CA VAL A 81 44.46 -17.49 -11.60
C VAL A 81 45.67 -16.61 -11.94
N LEU A 82 46.05 -15.68 -11.05
CA LEU A 82 47.23 -14.83 -11.25
C LEU A 82 48.54 -15.63 -11.29
N GLN A 83 48.67 -16.70 -10.50
CA GLN A 83 49.82 -17.60 -10.59
C GLN A 83 49.85 -18.35 -11.92
N SER A 84 48.70 -18.81 -12.41
CA SER A 84 48.61 -19.52 -13.69
C SER A 84 48.95 -18.63 -14.89
N GLN A 85 48.63 -17.33 -14.83
CA GLN A 85 49.01 -16.36 -15.88
C GLN A 85 50.53 -16.13 -15.97
N ASN A 86 51.27 -16.34 -14.89
CA ASN A 86 52.72 -16.14 -14.85
C ASN A 86 53.52 -17.42 -15.18
N ALA A 87 52.85 -18.56 -15.38
CA ALA A 87 53.50 -19.80 -15.77
C ALA A 87 53.80 -19.79 -17.28
N PRO A 88 55.03 -20.11 -17.73
CA PRO A 88 55.36 -20.14 -19.16
C PRO A 88 54.58 -21.27 -19.84
N LEU A 89 53.60 -20.91 -20.66
CA LEU A 89 52.80 -21.84 -21.45
C LEU A 89 53.44 -21.95 -22.85
N GLN A 90 53.83 -23.16 -23.25
CA GLN A 90 54.34 -23.41 -24.60
C GLN A 90 53.18 -23.81 -25.53
N GLY A 91 52.85 -22.95 -26.50
CA GLY A 91 52.03 -23.31 -27.68
C GLY A 91 50.65 -22.63 -27.77
N ASP A 92 49.87 -23.02 -28.80
CA ASP A 92 48.57 -22.43 -29.19
C ASP A 92 47.46 -22.48 -28.11
N THR A 93 47.71 -23.16 -26.98
CA THR A 93 46.82 -23.22 -25.82
C THR A 93 46.74 -21.92 -25.01
N GLU A 94 47.69 -20.99 -25.17
CA GLU A 94 47.71 -19.71 -24.44
C GLU A 94 46.51 -18.81 -24.76
N ALA A 95 46.13 -18.71 -26.03
CA ALA A 95 45.06 -17.81 -26.47
C ALA A 95 43.68 -18.21 -25.92
N CYS A 96 43.41 -19.52 -25.85
CA CYS A 96 42.15 -20.04 -25.31
C CYS A 96 42.07 -19.93 -23.77
N ALA A 97 43.18 -20.23 -23.09
CA ALA A 97 43.25 -20.15 -21.63
C ALA A 97 43.14 -18.71 -21.12
N SER A 98 43.81 -17.75 -21.79
CA SER A 98 43.75 -16.32 -21.43
C SER A 98 42.36 -15.72 -21.60
N GLY A 99 41.62 -16.08 -22.65
CA GLY A 99 40.23 -15.66 -22.85
C GLY A 99 39.30 -16.15 -21.75
N ALA A 100 39.34 -17.45 -21.43
CA ALA A 100 38.52 -18.04 -20.37
C ALA A 100 38.83 -17.46 -18.97
N LEU A 101 40.10 -17.17 -18.69
CA LEU A 101 40.53 -16.52 -17.45
C LEU A 101 40.06 -15.05 -17.36
N GLY A 102 40.07 -14.33 -18.49
CA GLY A 102 39.53 -12.98 -18.57
C GLY A 102 38.04 -12.91 -18.26
N GLU A 103 37.25 -13.81 -18.87
CA GLU A 103 35.82 -13.93 -18.61
C GLU A 103 35.52 -14.30 -17.15
N LEU A 104 36.28 -15.24 -16.57
CA LEU A 104 36.13 -15.64 -15.18
C LEU A 104 36.42 -14.48 -14.22
N SER A 105 37.49 -13.72 -14.46
CA SER A 105 37.84 -12.54 -13.67
C SER A 105 36.74 -11.47 -13.74
N GLN A 106 36.19 -11.22 -14.93
CA GLN A 106 35.08 -10.29 -15.11
C GLN A 106 33.82 -10.75 -14.36
N GLN A 107 33.48 -12.04 -14.43
CA GLN A 107 32.34 -12.59 -13.67
C GLN A 107 32.56 -12.47 -12.15
N ILE A 108 33.77 -12.75 -11.67
CA ILE A 108 34.16 -12.57 -10.27
C ILE A 108 33.96 -11.11 -9.82
N GLN A 109 34.36 -10.14 -10.65
CA GLN A 109 34.21 -8.72 -10.35
C GLN A 109 32.74 -8.26 -10.36
N VAL A 110 31.93 -8.76 -11.31
CA VAL A 110 30.48 -8.51 -11.36
C VAL A 110 29.79 -9.07 -10.13
N VAL A 111 30.18 -10.27 -9.69
CA VAL A 111 29.69 -10.88 -8.44
C VAL A 111 30.11 -9.99 -7.26
N GLN A 112 31.40 -9.73 -7.04
CA GLN A 112 31.86 -8.92 -5.91
C GLN A 112 31.20 -7.53 -5.83
N SER A 113 31.02 -6.83 -6.96
CA SER A 113 30.36 -5.52 -6.99
C SER A 113 28.85 -5.61 -6.70
N SER A 114 28.15 -6.62 -7.22
CA SER A 114 26.72 -6.84 -6.95
C SER A 114 26.47 -7.18 -5.49
N PHE A 115 27.40 -7.90 -4.84
CA PHE A 115 27.29 -8.32 -3.45
C PHE A 115 27.80 -7.29 -2.43
N GLY A 116 28.77 -6.44 -2.79
CA GLY A 116 29.20 -5.32 -1.95
C GLY A 116 28.07 -4.34 -1.62
N ALA A 117 27.09 -4.21 -2.52
CA ALA A 117 25.88 -3.42 -2.31
C ALA A 117 24.88 -4.03 -1.28
N MET A 118 25.00 -5.33 -0.94
CA MET A 118 24.12 -5.99 0.04
C MET A 118 24.54 -5.77 1.50
N ASN A 119 25.71 -5.16 1.77
CA ASN A 119 26.26 -5.01 3.12
C ASN A 119 25.70 -3.85 3.95
N SER A 120 24.65 -3.18 3.50
CA SER A 120 24.24 -1.89 4.07
C SER A 120 22.81 -1.94 4.64
N GLU A 121 22.75 -2.08 5.96
CA GLU A 121 21.62 -1.68 6.82
C GLU A 121 20.33 -2.51 6.68
N PHE A 122 19.47 -2.44 7.69
CA PHE A 122 18.13 -3.02 7.61
C PHE A 122 17.43 -2.43 6.38
N PRO A 123 16.72 -3.22 5.55
CA PRO A 123 16.15 -2.72 4.30
C PRO A 123 15.27 -1.50 4.59
N LEU A 124 15.70 -0.31 4.12
CA LEU A 124 14.96 0.95 4.32
C LEU A 124 13.50 0.81 3.87
N THR A 125 13.27 -0.01 2.84
CA THR A 125 11.95 -0.36 2.31
C THR A 125 11.04 -1.02 3.35
N LEU A 126 11.57 -1.89 4.21
CA LEU A 126 10.81 -2.51 5.30
C LEU A 126 10.45 -1.47 6.38
N ALA A 127 11.41 -0.61 6.76
CA ALA A 127 11.16 0.46 7.72
C ALA A 127 10.09 1.44 7.21
N LEU A 128 10.20 1.87 5.94
CA LEU A 128 9.19 2.70 5.29
C LEU A 128 7.82 1.98 5.25
N GLY A 129 7.80 0.68 4.96
CA GLY A 129 6.58 -0.13 4.97
C GLY A 129 5.90 -0.16 6.35
N PHE A 130 6.69 -0.25 7.42
CA PHE A 130 6.20 -0.16 8.79
C PHE A 130 5.57 1.21 9.09
N PHE A 131 6.25 2.31 8.77
CA PHE A 131 5.71 3.65 9.00
C PHE A 131 4.46 3.94 8.16
N ALA A 132 4.41 3.46 6.91
CA ALA A 132 3.22 3.57 6.07
C ALA A 132 2.02 2.85 6.71
N SER A 133 2.26 1.63 7.21
CA SER A 133 1.25 0.81 7.86
C SER A 133 0.78 1.43 9.18
N LEU A 134 1.70 1.99 9.97
CA LEU A 134 1.40 2.71 11.19
C LEU A 134 0.50 3.93 10.92
N SER A 135 0.84 4.72 9.89
CA SER A 135 0.05 5.89 9.49
C SER A 135 -1.38 5.49 9.11
N ILE A 136 -1.53 4.44 8.29
CA ILE A 136 -2.84 3.92 7.87
C ILE A 136 -3.66 3.43 9.08
N VAL A 137 -3.04 2.66 9.98
CA VAL A 137 -3.73 2.16 11.18
C VAL A 137 -4.14 3.30 12.11
N CYS A 138 -3.29 4.31 12.31
CA CYS A 138 -3.68 5.51 13.05
C CYS A 138 -4.85 6.24 12.40
N GLY A 139 -4.85 6.41 11.08
CA GLY A 139 -5.98 6.98 10.33
C GLY A 139 -7.28 6.19 10.53
N GLN A 140 -7.18 4.85 10.51
CA GLN A 140 -8.28 3.95 10.79
C GLN A 140 -8.79 4.07 12.23
N LEU A 141 -7.89 4.18 13.22
CA LEU A 141 -8.27 4.36 14.63
C LEU A 141 -9.00 5.68 14.85
N ILE A 142 -8.55 6.77 14.20
CA ILE A 142 -9.25 8.06 14.24
C ILE A 142 -10.64 7.92 13.65
N TYR A 143 -10.78 7.26 12.49
CA TYR A 143 -12.10 6.98 11.91
C TYR A 143 -12.99 6.18 12.87
N GLN A 144 -12.49 5.09 13.44
CA GLN A 144 -13.24 4.24 14.38
C GLN A 144 -13.59 4.95 15.69
N THR A 145 -12.83 5.95 16.11
CA THR A 145 -13.08 6.68 17.36
C THR A 145 -14.03 7.86 17.15
N PHE A 146 -13.80 8.67 16.11
CA PHE A 146 -14.46 9.97 15.95
C PHE A 146 -15.60 10.01 14.95
N ALA A 147 -15.70 9.03 14.03
CA ALA A 147 -16.80 9.01 13.08
C ALA A 147 -18.12 8.68 13.80
N PRO A 148 -19.22 9.39 13.49
CA PRO A 148 -20.56 9.04 13.96
C PRO A 148 -20.91 7.58 13.67
N GLN A 149 -21.58 6.90 14.61
CA GLN A 149 -21.93 5.48 14.46
C GLN A 149 -22.81 5.22 13.22
N VAL A 150 -23.73 6.15 12.90
CA VAL A 150 -24.59 6.08 11.72
C VAL A 150 -23.76 5.90 10.43
N LEU A 151 -22.67 6.67 10.30
CA LEU A 151 -21.81 6.64 9.11
C LEU A 151 -20.92 5.40 9.04
N LYS A 152 -20.70 4.70 10.16
CA LYS A 152 -19.94 3.44 10.19
C LYS A 152 -20.78 2.26 9.71
N ILE A 153 -22.08 2.30 9.98
CA ILE A 153 -23.00 1.18 9.76
C ILE A 153 -23.70 1.34 8.41
N TYR A 154 -24.25 2.51 8.11
CA TYR A 154 -25.16 2.72 6.99
C TYR A 154 -24.50 3.52 5.89
N SER A 155 -24.53 3.03 4.65
CA SER A 155 -24.22 3.89 3.50
C SER A 155 -25.29 4.99 3.39
N LYS A 156 -25.02 6.06 2.63
CA LYS A 156 -26.01 7.13 2.40
C LYS A 156 -27.34 6.59 1.89
N SER A 157 -27.30 5.64 0.94
CA SER A 157 -28.52 4.99 0.44
C SER A 157 -29.22 4.14 1.48
N ASP A 158 -28.47 3.38 2.29
CA ASP A 158 -29.06 2.51 3.33
C ASP A 158 -29.71 3.34 4.44
N PHE A 159 -29.09 4.47 4.79
CA PHE A 159 -29.64 5.40 5.77
C PHE A 159 -30.97 5.99 5.30
N VAL A 160 -31.01 6.52 4.07
CA VAL A 160 -32.23 7.09 3.48
C VAL A 160 -33.31 6.02 3.36
N MET A 161 -32.98 4.82 2.85
CA MET A 161 -33.95 3.74 2.71
C MET A 161 -34.46 3.22 4.06
N GLY A 162 -33.60 3.18 5.08
CA GLY A 162 -33.97 2.78 6.44
C GLY A 162 -34.93 3.77 7.09
N LYS A 163 -34.62 5.07 7.03
CA LYS A 163 -35.51 6.15 7.52
C LYS A 163 -36.83 6.19 6.75
N LEU A 164 -36.77 6.07 5.43
CA LEU A 164 -37.96 6.02 4.58
C LEU A 164 -38.85 4.82 4.92
N ALA A 165 -38.27 3.65 5.21
CA ALA A 165 -39.04 2.48 5.63
C ALA A 165 -39.75 2.72 6.98
N GLN A 166 -39.06 3.33 7.95
CA GLN A 166 -39.62 3.67 9.26
C GLN A 166 -40.79 4.67 9.13
N GLU A 167 -40.62 5.74 8.36
CA GLU A 167 -41.67 6.73 8.13
C GLU A 167 -42.83 6.17 7.30
N LYS A 168 -42.54 5.29 6.35
CA LYS A 168 -43.58 4.64 5.54
C LYS A 168 -44.47 3.75 6.40
N GLU A 169 -43.93 3.06 7.41
CA GLU A 169 -44.73 2.31 8.37
C GLU A 169 -45.64 3.21 9.20
N ALA A 170 -45.17 4.43 9.55
CA ALA A 170 -45.97 5.43 10.26
C ALA A 170 -47.04 6.08 9.36
N SER A 171 -46.70 6.37 8.10
CA SER A 171 -47.52 7.16 7.17
C SER A 171 -48.45 6.34 6.26
N PHE A 172 -48.22 5.02 6.06
CA PHE A 172 -49.13 4.16 5.29
C PHE A 172 -50.52 4.01 5.91
N ALA A 173 -50.69 4.38 7.18
CA ALA A 173 -52.01 4.48 7.79
C ALA A 173 -52.82 5.68 7.26
N ALA A 174 -52.19 6.68 6.64
CA ALA A 174 -52.81 7.97 6.32
C ALA A 174 -53.07 8.21 4.82
N ASN A 175 -52.08 8.07 3.92
CA ASN A 175 -52.32 8.25 2.46
C ASN A 175 -51.13 7.85 1.56
N PRO A 176 -51.25 6.87 0.65
CA PRO A 176 -50.10 6.32 -0.11
C PRO A 176 -49.72 7.05 -1.42
N SER A 177 -50.35 8.17 -1.78
CA SER A 177 -50.30 8.71 -3.16
C SER A 177 -49.43 9.96 -3.37
N ASN A 178 -48.81 10.52 -2.34
CA ASN A 178 -48.13 11.81 -2.45
C ASN A 178 -46.63 11.66 -2.80
N ARG A 179 -46.32 11.59 -4.09
CA ARG A 179 -44.92 11.45 -4.56
C ARG A 179 -44.03 12.64 -4.18
N GLN A 180 -44.56 13.85 -4.17
CA GLN A 180 -43.79 15.06 -3.83
C GLN A 180 -43.32 15.04 -2.39
N GLU A 181 -44.15 14.54 -1.48
CA GLU A 181 -43.81 14.38 -0.05
C GLU A 181 -42.69 13.36 0.17
N VAL A 182 -42.69 12.27 -0.60
CA VAL A 182 -41.59 11.29 -0.56
C VAL A 182 -40.28 11.90 -1.07
N GLU A 183 -40.33 12.69 -2.14
CA GLU A 183 -39.15 13.36 -2.68
C GLU A 183 -38.59 14.39 -1.67
N SER A 184 -39.44 15.18 -1.00
CA SER A 184 -38.99 16.13 0.03
C SER A 184 -38.39 15.45 1.26
N LEU A 185 -38.97 14.33 1.71
CA LEU A 185 -38.41 13.55 2.83
C LEU A 185 -37.04 12.95 2.49
N ILE A 186 -36.86 12.50 1.25
CA ILE A 186 -35.56 12.00 0.78
C ILE A 186 -34.50 13.10 0.85
N GLU A 187 -34.83 14.32 0.39
CA GLU A 187 -33.92 15.46 0.46
C GLU A 187 -33.57 15.82 1.91
N GLU A 188 -34.56 15.82 2.81
CA GLU A 188 -34.35 16.06 4.24
C GLU A 188 -33.41 15.02 4.87
N PHE A 189 -33.61 13.72 4.59
CA PHE A 189 -32.74 12.67 5.12
C PHE A 189 -31.33 12.71 4.52
N ILE A 190 -31.20 13.16 3.28
CA ILE A 190 -29.90 13.40 2.65
C ILE A 190 -29.16 14.53 3.37
N ASP A 191 -29.83 15.64 3.67
CA ASP A 191 -29.24 16.77 4.39
C ASP A 191 -28.87 16.40 5.83
N GLU A 192 -29.72 15.65 6.53
CA GLU A 192 -29.43 15.09 7.87
C GLU A 192 -28.15 14.24 7.83
N TYR A 193 -28.03 13.34 6.86
CA TYR A 193 -26.83 12.50 6.68
C TYR A 193 -25.59 13.35 6.39
N ASP A 194 -25.70 14.34 5.51
CA ASP A 194 -24.59 15.20 5.14
C ASP A 194 -24.15 16.09 6.31
N GLN A 195 -25.08 16.58 7.14
CA GLN A 195 -24.78 17.30 8.38
C GLN A 195 -24.02 16.41 9.38
N LEU A 196 -24.46 15.15 9.56
CA LEU A 196 -23.74 14.17 10.37
C LEU A 196 -22.33 13.90 9.81
N SER A 197 -22.17 13.87 8.49
CA SER A 197 -20.87 13.66 7.82
C SER A 197 -19.88 14.81 8.00
N ARG A 198 -20.35 16.02 8.33
CA ARG A 198 -19.50 17.19 8.60
C ARG A 198 -19.13 17.33 10.08
N LYS A 199 -19.76 16.56 10.97
CA LYS A 199 -19.45 16.58 12.40
C LYS A 199 -18.02 16.10 12.63
N ASN A 200 -17.27 16.78 13.51
CA ASN A 200 -15.86 16.49 13.80
C ASN A 200 -14.92 16.64 12.59
N GLY A 201 -15.12 17.66 11.75
CA GLY A 201 -14.32 17.90 10.54
C GLY A 201 -12.79 17.90 10.74
N MET A 202 -12.29 18.35 11.89
CA MET A 202 -10.85 18.31 12.20
C MET A 202 -10.31 16.88 12.32
N ALA A 203 -11.05 15.96 12.98
CA ALA A 203 -10.66 14.56 13.07
C ALA A 203 -10.70 13.87 11.69
N CYS A 204 -11.70 14.22 10.87
CA CYS A 204 -11.78 13.78 9.46
C CYS A 204 -10.52 14.21 8.69
N LEU A 205 -10.12 15.48 8.81
CA LEU A 205 -8.92 16.01 8.16
C LEU A 205 -7.65 15.24 8.59
N TYR A 206 -7.46 15.00 9.89
CA TYR A 206 -6.32 14.21 10.37
C TYR A 206 -6.31 12.78 9.81
N ALA A 207 -7.46 12.11 9.76
CA ALA A 207 -7.57 10.78 9.17
C ALA A 207 -7.17 10.81 7.68
N ILE A 208 -7.66 11.78 6.91
CA ILE A 208 -7.31 11.94 5.48
C ILE A 208 -5.80 12.15 5.30
N ILE A 209 -5.19 13.03 6.11
CA ILE A 209 -3.74 13.28 6.06
C ILE A 209 -2.97 11.99 6.34
N LEU A 210 -3.32 11.26 7.39
CA LEU A 210 -2.64 10.00 7.75
C LEU A 210 -2.77 8.93 6.66
N TYR A 211 -3.94 8.77 6.07
CA TYR A 211 -4.14 7.88 4.92
C TYR A 211 -3.29 8.32 3.73
N SER A 212 -3.27 9.62 3.43
CA SER A 212 -2.53 10.17 2.28
C SER A 212 -1.02 9.98 2.46
N VAL A 213 -0.49 10.24 3.66
CA VAL A 213 0.92 10.00 3.99
C VAL A 213 1.27 8.52 3.86
N GLY A 214 0.45 7.62 4.41
CA GLY A 214 0.66 6.18 4.30
C GLY A 214 0.67 5.69 2.85
N LEU A 215 -0.31 6.13 2.04
CA LEU A 215 -0.38 5.81 0.61
C LEU A 215 0.81 6.37 -0.18
N ALA A 216 1.23 7.61 0.10
CA ALA A 216 2.39 8.21 -0.55
C ALA A 216 3.67 7.40 -0.28
N ILE A 217 3.87 6.94 0.96
CA ILE A 217 5.02 6.10 1.30
C ILE A 217 4.95 4.76 0.56
N ILE A 218 3.78 4.11 0.48
CA ILE A 218 3.60 2.86 -0.29
C ILE A 218 3.96 3.07 -1.76
N ILE A 219 3.50 4.17 -2.38
CA ILE A 219 3.82 4.50 -3.77
C ILE A 219 5.33 4.67 -3.96
N VAL A 220 6.00 5.37 -3.04
CA VAL A 220 7.47 5.52 -3.08
C VAL A 220 8.18 4.16 -3.01
N ILE A 221 7.73 3.26 -2.14
CA ILE A 221 8.29 1.90 -2.04
C ILE A 221 8.12 1.16 -3.37
N ILE A 222 6.93 1.22 -3.98
CA ILE A 222 6.66 0.58 -5.27
C ILE A 222 7.59 1.11 -6.36
N ILE A 223 7.83 2.43 -6.41
CA ILE A 223 8.73 3.05 -7.38
C ILE A 223 10.16 2.56 -7.18
N ILE A 224 10.67 2.58 -5.94
CA ILE A 224 12.03 2.11 -5.62
C ILE A 224 12.21 0.65 -6.04
N GLN A 225 11.25 -0.21 -5.70
CA GLN A 225 11.29 -1.64 -6.07
C GLN A 225 11.22 -1.84 -7.58
N SER A 226 10.36 -1.08 -8.27
CA SER A 226 10.23 -1.17 -9.73
C SER A 226 11.52 -0.76 -10.45
N ILE A 227 12.19 0.29 -9.98
CA ILE A 227 13.49 0.72 -10.52
C ILE A 227 14.55 -0.36 -10.28
N SER A 228 14.58 -0.95 -9.07
CA SER A 228 15.52 -2.02 -8.73
C SER A 228 15.34 -3.28 -9.58
N VAL A 229 14.08 -3.63 -9.91
CA VAL A 229 13.79 -4.77 -10.79
C VAL A 229 14.15 -4.44 -12.24
N ALA A 230 13.82 -3.23 -12.71
CA ALA A 230 14.16 -2.78 -14.05
C ALA A 230 15.67 -2.76 -14.29
N SER A 231 16.46 -2.29 -13.32
CA SER A 231 17.93 -2.29 -13.41
C SER A 231 18.50 -3.72 -13.42
N ALA A 232 18.00 -4.60 -12.55
CA ALA A 232 18.44 -5.99 -12.49
C ALA A 232 18.11 -6.77 -13.78
N SER A 233 17.01 -6.44 -14.45
CA SER A 233 16.61 -7.07 -15.72
C SER A 233 17.41 -6.60 -16.94
N GLY A 234 18.29 -5.60 -16.79
CA GLY A 234 19.01 -4.98 -17.90
C GLY A 234 18.13 -4.10 -18.79
N PHE A 235 16.85 -3.91 -18.46
CA PHE A 235 15.91 -3.11 -19.25
C PHE A 235 16.29 -1.62 -19.32
N LEU A 236 16.96 -1.10 -18.29
CA LEU A 236 17.42 0.29 -18.23
C LEU A 236 18.66 0.59 -19.10
N LEU A 237 19.27 -0.42 -19.72
CA LEU A 237 20.45 -0.25 -20.60
C LEU A 237 20.10 -0.19 -22.10
N LEU A 238 18.82 -0.27 -22.46
CA LEU A 238 18.30 -0.12 -23.82
C LEU A 238 17.74 1.30 -24.04
#